data_AF-A0A942Q9I4-F1
#
_entry.id   AF-A0A942Q9I4-F1
#
_cell.length_a   1.000
_cell.length_b   1.000
_cell.length_c   1.000
_cell.angle_alpha   90.00
_cell.angle_beta   90.00
_cell.angle_gamma   90.00
#
_symmetry.space_group_name_H-M   'P 1'
#
loop_
_entity.id
_entity.type
_entity.pdbx_description
1 polymer ?
#
loop_
_entity_poly.entity_id
_entity_poly.type
_entity_poly.pdbx_seq_one_letter_code
_entity_poly.pdbx_strand_id
1 'polypeptide(L)'
;MSQNSQTEQLTQAGQQIEHDSFTIVDREVGEHYYSDDQWQVVRRMIHATADFEFNGLTKFSAHAVEDGIQAILNGAPIIADVEMICVGLSQPRLAHFGISARQFIADADVIAAAKQVNSTRAVQAMRKAHHLGLLDGGIVAVGNAPTALLEVLRMINEEGIKPALIVGMPVGFVSAAESKDLLTALHDVPWIITRGRKGGSTLVVAAIHALLSLAETRQKNG
;
A
#
# COMPACT_ATOMS: atom_id res chain seq x y z
N MET A 1 7.74 -24.95 6.50
CA MET A 1 7.85 -23.62 7.12
C MET A 1 9.09 -22.97 6.53
N SER A 2 8.92 -22.11 5.53
CA SER A 2 10.04 -21.42 4.88
C SER A 2 10.51 -20.29 5.79
N GLN A 3 11.76 -20.35 6.24
CA GLN A 3 12.36 -19.26 7.00
C GLN A 3 12.63 -18.09 6.04
N ASN A 4 11.96 -16.95 6.26
CA ASN A 4 12.21 -15.68 5.58
C ASN A 4 13.61 -15.16 5.95
N SER A 5 14.61 -15.63 5.23
CA SER A 5 16.02 -15.53 5.62
C SER A 5 16.77 -14.25 5.22
N GLN A 6 16.14 -13.22 4.63
CA GLN A 6 16.93 -12.10 4.12
C GLN A 6 16.54 -10.69 4.59
N THR A 7 15.35 -10.46 5.17
CA THR A 7 14.96 -9.06 5.43
C THR A 7 13.98 -8.78 6.59
N GLU A 8 13.49 -9.82 7.29
CA GLU A 8 12.77 -9.67 8.56
C GLU A 8 13.74 -9.64 9.74
N GLN A 9 13.25 -9.25 10.93
CA GLN A 9 14.03 -8.90 12.13
C GLN A 9 15.38 -9.65 12.25
N LEU A 10 16.46 -8.90 12.45
CA LEU A 10 17.85 -9.40 12.35
C LEU A 10 18.24 -10.44 13.43
N THR A 11 17.40 -10.63 14.44
CA THR A 11 17.68 -11.54 15.56
C THR A 11 16.65 -12.66 15.61
N GLN A 12 17.09 -13.86 16.01
CA GLN A 12 16.20 -15.00 16.20
C GLN A 12 15.07 -14.69 17.19
N ALA A 13 15.38 -13.97 18.27
CA ALA A 13 14.38 -13.56 19.26
C ALA A 13 13.31 -12.65 18.64
N GLY A 14 13.72 -11.74 17.76
CA GLY A 14 12.80 -10.87 17.05
C GLY A 14 11.86 -11.60 16.09
N GLN A 15 12.41 -12.53 15.30
CA GLN A 15 11.63 -13.39 14.42
C GLN A 15 10.64 -14.25 15.19
N GLN A 16 11.04 -14.78 16.36
CA GLN A 16 10.16 -15.57 17.22
C GLN A 16 8.99 -14.72 17.76
N ILE A 17 9.24 -13.50 18.24
CA ILE A 17 8.18 -12.62 18.74
C ILE A 17 7.15 -12.30 17.65
N GLU A 18 7.61 -12.02 16.44
CA GLU A 18 6.72 -11.76 15.31
C GLU A 18 5.89 -13.00 14.93
N HIS A 19 6.54 -14.17 14.87
CA HIS A 19 5.86 -15.44 14.60
C HIS A 19 4.81 -15.78 15.66
N ASP A 20 5.15 -15.60 16.94
CA ASP A 20 4.24 -15.80 18.06
C ASP A 20 3.06 -14.83 17.98
N SER A 21 3.32 -13.57 17.62
CA SER A 21 2.26 -12.57 17.44
C SER A 21 1.31 -12.94 16.30
N PHE A 22 1.82 -13.40 15.14
CA PHE A 22 0.95 -13.88 14.06
C PHE A 22 0.13 -15.11 14.46
N THR A 23 0.72 -16.04 15.22
CA THR A 23 0.01 -17.20 15.75
C THR A 23 -1.15 -16.78 16.67
N ILE A 24 -0.94 -15.75 17.49
CA ILE A 24 -2.00 -15.17 18.33
C ILE A 24 -3.11 -14.55 17.48
N VAL A 25 -2.75 -13.76 16.46
CA VAL A 25 -3.73 -13.17 15.53
C VAL A 25 -4.55 -14.26 14.82
N ASP A 26 -3.91 -15.29 14.29
CA ASP A 26 -4.56 -16.41 13.59
C ASP A 26 -5.55 -17.15 14.49
N ARG A 27 -5.25 -17.27 15.79
CA ARG A 27 -6.13 -17.90 16.78
C ARG A 27 -7.33 -17.02 17.14
N GLU A 28 -7.17 -15.70 17.17
CA GLU A 28 -8.16 -14.77 17.72
C GLU A 28 -9.07 -14.14 16.65
N VAL A 29 -8.66 -14.11 15.39
CA VAL A 29 -9.40 -13.41 14.31
C VAL A 29 -10.76 -14.02 13.96
N GLY A 30 -11.00 -15.27 14.35
CA GLY A 30 -12.20 -16.02 13.97
C GLY A 30 -12.20 -16.42 12.49
N GLU A 31 -13.37 -16.54 11.87
CA GLU A 31 -13.49 -16.88 10.46
C GLU A 31 -13.15 -15.70 9.54
N HIS A 32 -12.50 -16.00 8.41
CA HIS A 32 -12.28 -15.04 7.32
C HIS A 32 -12.35 -15.74 5.96
N TYR A 33 -12.55 -14.96 4.89
CA TYR A 33 -12.78 -15.46 3.53
C TYR A 33 -11.68 -15.03 2.54
N TYR A 34 -10.53 -14.60 3.07
CA TYR A 34 -9.35 -14.26 2.29
C TYR A 34 -8.64 -15.50 1.77
N SER A 35 -8.03 -15.42 0.59
CA SER A 35 -7.03 -16.40 0.17
C SER A 35 -5.80 -16.37 1.09
N ASP A 36 -4.95 -17.39 1.05
CA ASP A 36 -3.73 -17.44 1.87
C ASP A 36 -2.84 -16.19 1.69
N ASP A 37 -2.66 -15.73 0.45
CA ASP A 37 -1.88 -14.54 0.15
C ASP A 37 -2.57 -13.25 0.64
N GLN A 38 -3.89 -13.13 0.47
CA GLN A 38 -4.66 -12.00 1.01
C GLN A 38 -4.63 -11.99 2.55
N TRP A 39 -4.70 -13.17 3.17
CA TRP A 39 -4.66 -13.31 4.62
C TRP A 39 -3.33 -12.82 5.18
N GLN A 40 -2.20 -13.10 4.52
CA GLN A 40 -0.91 -12.56 4.95
C GLN A 40 -0.90 -11.03 4.98
N VAL A 41 -1.54 -10.36 4.02
CA VAL A 41 -1.70 -8.90 4.00
C VAL A 41 -2.58 -8.42 5.17
N VAL A 42 -3.74 -9.05 5.37
CA VAL A 42 -4.69 -8.68 6.44
C VAL A 42 -4.09 -8.93 7.83
N ARG A 43 -3.46 -10.08 8.05
CA ARG A 43 -2.79 -10.44 9.30
C ARG A 43 -1.69 -9.45 9.66
N ARG A 44 -0.90 -9.00 8.69
CA ARG A 44 0.14 -7.98 8.90
C ARG A 44 -0.47 -6.63 9.30
N MET A 45 -1.62 -6.26 8.72
CA MET A 45 -2.36 -5.06 9.12
C MET A 45 -2.89 -5.16 10.54
N ILE A 46 -3.52 -6.27 10.92
CA ILE A 46 -4.01 -6.52 12.28
C ILE A 46 -2.85 -6.48 13.28
N HIS A 47 -1.72 -7.12 12.96
CA HIS A 47 -0.53 -7.08 13.81
C HIS A 47 -0.02 -5.65 14.03
N ALA A 48 0.01 -4.84 12.96
CA ALA A 48 0.51 -3.47 13.04
C ALA A 48 -0.39 -2.51 13.84
N THR A 49 -1.66 -2.86 14.05
CA THR A 49 -2.65 -1.98 14.71
C THR A 49 -3.29 -2.57 15.96
N ALA A 50 -3.10 -3.87 16.22
CA ALA A 50 -3.83 -4.65 17.21
C ALA A 50 -5.37 -4.50 17.08
N ASP A 51 -5.88 -4.42 15.84
CA ASP A 51 -7.28 -4.15 15.56
C ASP A 51 -7.85 -5.21 14.60
N PHE A 52 -8.66 -6.12 15.14
CA PHE A 52 -9.25 -7.21 14.38
C PHE A 52 -10.34 -6.77 13.40
N GLU A 53 -10.86 -5.53 13.47
CA GLU A 53 -11.84 -5.06 12.48
C GLU A 53 -11.26 -4.99 11.05
N PHE A 54 -9.93 -5.00 10.90
CA PHE A 54 -9.31 -5.12 9.58
C PHE A 54 -9.62 -6.46 8.90
N ASN A 55 -10.00 -7.49 9.67
CA ASN A 55 -10.75 -8.63 9.14
C ASN A 55 -12.16 -8.16 8.74
N GLY A 56 -12.46 -8.21 7.45
CA GLY A 56 -13.74 -7.78 6.89
C GLY A 56 -13.72 -6.37 6.32
N LEU A 57 -13.05 -5.41 6.97
CA LEU A 57 -12.85 -4.06 6.40
C LEU A 57 -11.91 -4.05 5.19
N THR A 58 -10.89 -4.91 5.20
CA THR A 58 -9.94 -5.01 4.08
C THR A 58 -10.61 -5.64 2.87
N LYS A 59 -10.52 -4.99 1.72
CA LYS A 59 -11.02 -5.49 0.43
C LYS A 59 -9.93 -5.41 -0.63
N PHE A 60 -10.04 -6.28 -1.62
CA PHE A 60 -9.12 -6.43 -2.73
C PHE A 60 -9.92 -6.43 -4.04
N SER A 61 -9.34 -5.88 -5.10
CA SER A 61 -9.78 -6.20 -6.47
C SER A 61 -9.43 -7.64 -6.82
N ALA A 62 -9.90 -8.11 -7.98
CA ALA A 62 -9.33 -9.31 -8.58
C ALA A 62 -7.82 -9.14 -8.76
N HIS A 63 -7.06 -10.21 -8.48
CA HIS A 63 -5.61 -10.32 -8.67
C HIS A 63 -4.71 -9.30 -7.95
N ALA A 64 -5.25 -8.41 -7.10
CA ALA A 64 -4.49 -7.33 -6.44
C ALA A 64 -3.17 -7.75 -5.78
N VAL A 65 -3.17 -8.91 -5.10
CA VAL A 65 -1.98 -9.42 -4.42
C VAL A 65 -0.96 -9.96 -5.41
N GLU A 66 -1.41 -10.72 -6.42
CA GLU A 66 -0.51 -11.25 -7.46
C GLU A 66 0.11 -10.12 -8.28
N ASP A 67 -0.70 -9.16 -8.74
CA ASP A 67 -0.22 -8.03 -9.54
C ASP A 67 0.73 -7.15 -8.72
N GLY A 68 0.45 -6.97 -7.42
CA GLY A 68 1.37 -6.32 -6.48
C GLY A 68 2.71 -7.03 -6.35
N ILE A 69 2.70 -8.37 -6.23
CA ILE A 69 3.91 -9.18 -6.19
C ILE A 69 4.70 -9.04 -7.50
N GLN A 70 4.04 -9.14 -8.66
CA GLN A 70 4.68 -8.98 -9.96
C GLN A 70 5.28 -7.58 -10.14
N ALA A 71 4.57 -6.53 -9.71
CA ALA A 71 5.08 -5.16 -9.73
C ALA A 71 6.37 -5.04 -8.90
N ILE A 72 6.41 -5.64 -7.71
CA ILE A 72 7.60 -5.67 -6.85
C ILE A 72 8.75 -6.42 -7.54
N LEU A 73 8.49 -7.62 -8.08
CA LEU A 73 9.50 -8.43 -8.78
C LEU A 73 10.08 -7.71 -10.00
N ASN A 74 9.27 -6.87 -10.66
CA ASN A 74 9.68 -6.06 -11.80
C ASN A 74 10.38 -4.73 -11.39
N GLY A 75 10.57 -4.48 -10.10
CA GLY A 75 11.22 -3.26 -9.61
C GLY A 75 10.36 -1.99 -9.75
N ALA A 76 9.04 -2.12 -9.76
CA ALA A 76 8.13 -0.98 -9.92
C ALA A 76 8.34 0.06 -8.80
N PRO A 77 8.36 1.37 -9.12
CA PRO A 77 8.50 2.41 -8.10
C PRO A 77 7.26 2.45 -7.20
N ILE A 78 7.46 2.82 -5.93
CA ILE A 78 6.37 3.08 -4.98
C ILE A 78 6.20 4.58 -4.84
N ILE A 79 5.03 5.11 -5.18
CA ILE A 79 4.69 6.52 -5.06
C ILE A 79 3.70 6.72 -3.92
N ALA A 80 4.17 7.38 -2.86
CA ALA A 80 3.41 7.60 -1.64
C ALA A 80 2.82 9.02 -1.56
N ASP A 81 1.67 9.15 -0.92
CA ASP A 81 1.04 10.46 -0.66
C ASP A 81 1.72 11.22 0.49
N VAL A 82 2.38 10.53 1.42
CA VAL A 82 3.06 11.13 2.57
C VAL A 82 4.39 10.46 2.90
N GLU A 83 5.30 11.25 3.46
CA GLU A 83 6.65 10.81 3.88
C GLU A 83 6.64 9.63 4.86
N MET A 84 5.63 9.57 5.74
CA MET A 84 5.51 8.49 6.73
C MET A 84 5.48 7.09 6.10
N ILE A 85 4.94 6.95 4.89
CA ILE A 85 4.98 5.67 4.16
C ILE A 85 6.41 5.38 3.71
N CYS A 86 7.07 6.33 3.05
CA CYS A 86 8.44 6.17 2.56
C CYS A 86 9.41 5.75 3.67
N VAL A 87 9.35 6.41 4.83
CA VAL A 87 10.23 6.11 5.97
C VAL A 87 9.87 4.81 6.69
N GLY A 88 8.61 4.37 6.60
CA GLY A 88 8.15 3.10 7.19
C GLY A 88 8.53 1.87 6.36
N LEU A 89 8.88 2.05 5.08
CA LEU A 89 9.31 0.96 4.21
C LEU A 89 10.76 0.54 4.50
N SER A 90 10.98 -0.78 4.61
CA SER A 90 12.30 -1.33 4.92
C SER A 90 13.27 -1.11 3.76
N GLN A 91 14.25 -0.23 3.94
CA GLN A 91 15.23 0.11 2.91
C GLN A 91 16.02 -1.10 2.39
N PRO A 92 16.48 -2.06 3.24
CA PRO A 92 17.10 -3.28 2.75
C PRO A 92 16.19 -4.10 1.81
N ARG A 93 14.88 -4.14 2.07
CA ARG A 93 13.90 -4.86 1.24
C ARG A 93 13.68 -4.18 -0.10
N LEU A 94 13.51 -2.87 -0.06
CA LEU A 94 13.37 -2.09 -1.29
C LEU A 94 14.63 -2.24 -2.16
N ALA A 95 15.82 -2.17 -1.55
CA ALA A 95 17.09 -2.37 -2.25
C ALA A 95 17.24 -3.77 -2.86
N HIS A 96 16.77 -4.83 -2.16
CA HIS A 96 16.77 -6.20 -2.68
C HIS A 96 16.02 -6.32 -4.02
N PHE A 97 14.90 -5.62 -4.17
CA PHE A 97 14.10 -5.61 -5.40
C PHE A 97 14.45 -4.46 -6.37
N GLY A 98 15.47 -3.64 -6.05
CA GLY A 98 15.80 -2.46 -6.85
C GLY A 98 14.70 -1.38 -6.87
N ILE A 99 13.81 -1.38 -5.88
CA ILE A 99 12.67 -0.47 -5.78
C ILE A 99 13.08 0.83 -5.05
N SER A 100 12.53 1.95 -5.51
CA SER A 100 12.58 3.23 -4.76
C SER A 100 11.17 3.64 -4.32
N ALA A 101 11.03 4.04 -3.06
CA ALA A 101 9.83 4.72 -2.57
C ALA A 101 10.02 6.24 -2.59
N ARG A 102 9.05 6.98 -3.13
CA ARG A 102 9.13 8.44 -3.28
C ARG A 102 7.80 9.11 -2.92
N GLN A 103 7.90 10.33 -2.42
CA GLN A 103 6.77 11.26 -2.26
C GLN A 103 7.22 12.63 -2.77
N PHE A 104 6.24 13.48 -3.12
CA PHE A 104 6.50 14.85 -3.59
C PHE A 104 5.75 15.92 -2.77
N ILE A 105 5.06 15.54 -1.69
CA ILE A 105 4.18 16.42 -0.92
C ILE A 105 4.90 17.59 -0.23
N ALA A 106 6.21 17.44 -0.01
CA ALA A 106 7.06 18.46 0.61
C ALA A 106 7.81 19.34 -0.38
N ASP A 107 7.71 19.08 -1.69
CA ASP A 107 8.49 19.80 -2.69
C ASP A 107 8.02 21.25 -2.84
N ALA A 108 8.96 22.17 -3.04
CA ALA A 108 8.68 23.60 -3.10
C ALA A 108 7.74 23.97 -4.27
N ASP A 109 7.90 23.31 -5.42
CA ASP A 109 7.05 23.49 -6.60
C ASP A 109 5.63 22.96 -6.36
N VAL A 110 5.48 21.81 -5.70
CA VAL A 110 4.18 21.24 -5.29
C VAL A 110 3.46 22.17 -4.32
N ILE A 111 4.16 22.74 -3.34
CA ILE A 111 3.60 23.69 -2.38
C ILE A 111 3.14 24.97 -3.11
N ALA A 112 3.96 25.50 -4.02
CA ALA A 112 3.64 26.70 -4.79
C ALA A 112 2.41 26.47 -5.69
N ALA A 113 2.39 25.36 -6.44
CA ALA A 113 1.28 24.99 -7.31
C ALA A 113 -0.03 24.84 -6.53
N ALA A 114 -0.01 24.16 -5.38
CA ALA A 114 -1.20 23.95 -4.57
C ALA A 114 -1.82 25.26 -4.09
N LYS A 115 -0.98 26.23 -3.69
CA LYS A 115 -1.43 27.58 -3.31
C LYS A 115 -1.99 28.34 -4.51
N GLN A 116 -1.34 28.26 -5.67
CA GLN A 116 -1.74 29.00 -6.87
C GLN A 116 -3.12 28.60 -7.38
N VAL A 117 -3.45 27.31 -7.36
CA VAL A 117 -4.74 26.79 -7.88
C VAL A 117 -5.75 26.47 -6.77
N ASN A 118 -5.47 26.85 -5.52
CA ASN A 118 -6.29 26.57 -4.35
C ASN A 118 -6.69 25.09 -4.20
N SER A 119 -5.73 24.18 -4.43
CA SER A 119 -5.89 22.73 -4.24
C SER A 119 -5.07 22.23 -3.06
N THR A 120 -5.13 20.93 -2.75
CA THR A 120 -4.24 20.34 -1.74
C THR A 120 -2.85 20.07 -2.32
N ARG A 121 -1.84 20.00 -1.45
CA ARG A 121 -0.48 19.55 -1.81
C ARG A 121 -0.49 18.09 -2.30
N ALA A 122 -1.38 17.27 -1.74
CA ALA A 122 -1.48 15.86 -2.08
C ALA A 122 -1.94 15.64 -3.54
N VAL A 123 -2.90 16.46 -4.02
CA VAL A 123 -3.31 16.51 -5.42
C VAL A 123 -2.13 16.87 -6.33
N GLN A 124 -1.41 17.96 -6.01
CA GLN A 124 -0.29 18.41 -6.83
C GLN A 124 0.90 17.45 -6.80
N ALA A 125 1.13 16.76 -5.68
CA ALA A 125 2.15 15.72 -5.57
C ALA A 125 1.87 14.53 -6.51
N MET A 126 0.61 14.08 -6.59
CA MET A 126 0.21 13.01 -7.52
C MET A 126 0.31 13.46 -8.98
N ARG A 127 -0.08 14.70 -9.30
CA ARG A 127 0.13 15.26 -10.64
C ARG A 127 1.60 15.34 -11.02
N LYS A 128 2.47 15.75 -10.09
CA LYS A 128 3.92 15.75 -10.32
C LYS A 128 4.44 14.34 -10.58
N ALA A 129 4.02 13.35 -9.78
CA ALA A 129 4.38 11.96 -10.00
C ALA A 129 3.93 11.44 -11.38
N HIS A 130 2.71 11.82 -11.80
CA HIS A 130 2.21 11.51 -13.13
C HIS A 130 3.08 12.12 -14.23
N HIS A 131 3.42 13.40 -14.12
CA HIS A 131 4.25 14.12 -15.10
C HIS A 131 5.66 13.55 -15.22
N LEU A 132 6.18 12.96 -14.14
CA LEU A 132 7.46 12.26 -14.11
C LEU A 132 7.38 10.81 -14.64
N GLY A 133 6.21 10.35 -15.09
CA GLY A 133 6.00 9.01 -15.62
C GLY A 133 6.07 7.90 -14.56
N LEU A 134 5.80 8.23 -13.29
CA LEU A 134 6.01 7.30 -12.17
C LEU A 134 4.75 6.55 -11.71
N LEU A 135 3.58 6.96 -12.19
CA LEU A 135 2.31 6.32 -11.81
C LEU A 135 1.96 5.12 -12.70
N ASP A 136 2.28 5.18 -13.99
CA ASP A 136 2.00 4.09 -14.92
C ASP A 136 2.94 2.90 -14.65
N GLY A 137 2.38 1.71 -14.44
CA GLY A 137 3.12 0.54 -13.97
C GLY A 137 3.69 0.65 -12.55
N GLY A 138 3.46 1.76 -11.84
CA GLY A 138 3.92 1.99 -10.47
C GLY A 138 2.96 1.44 -9.41
N ILE A 139 3.45 1.33 -8.17
CA ILE A 139 2.61 1.06 -7.00
C ILE A 139 2.26 2.38 -6.34
N VAL A 140 0.98 2.73 -6.33
CA VAL A 140 0.48 3.97 -5.72
C VAL A 140 0.01 3.68 -4.30
N ALA A 141 0.61 4.36 -3.33
CA ALA A 141 0.43 4.12 -1.90
C ALA A 141 -0.21 5.35 -1.24
N VAL A 142 -1.51 5.29 -0.93
CA VAL A 142 -2.25 6.41 -0.33
C VAL A 142 -2.72 6.03 1.07
N GLY A 143 -2.05 6.57 2.09
CA GLY A 143 -2.33 6.27 3.49
C GLY A 143 -3.03 7.40 4.25
N ASN A 144 -2.96 8.65 3.77
CA ASN A 144 -3.42 9.80 4.54
C ASN A 144 -4.43 10.67 3.82
N ALA A 145 -4.19 11.07 2.57
CA ALA A 145 -4.98 12.09 1.89
C ALA A 145 -6.03 11.48 0.95
N PRO A 146 -7.34 11.54 1.27
CA PRO A 146 -8.39 11.13 0.33
C PRO A 146 -8.31 11.89 -1.00
N THR A 147 -7.89 13.16 -0.97
CA THR A 147 -7.72 13.98 -2.17
C THR A 147 -6.60 13.48 -3.10
N ALA A 148 -5.57 12.80 -2.59
CA ALA A 148 -4.57 12.15 -3.44
C ALA A 148 -5.19 10.95 -4.18
N LEU A 149 -5.99 10.13 -3.47
CA LEU A 149 -6.66 8.99 -4.09
C LEU A 149 -7.67 9.44 -5.15
N LEU A 150 -8.49 10.46 -4.85
CA LEU A 150 -9.43 11.03 -5.81
C LEU A 150 -8.75 11.58 -7.06
N GLU A 151 -7.58 12.22 -6.91
CA GLU A 151 -6.82 12.72 -8.06
C GLU A 151 -6.24 11.59 -8.92
N VAL A 152 -5.76 10.50 -8.30
CA VAL A 152 -5.32 9.31 -9.03
C VAL A 152 -6.48 8.69 -9.80
N LEU A 153 -7.67 8.57 -9.19
CA LEU A 153 -8.88 8.10 -9.87
C LEU A 153 -9.27 9.00 -11.06
N ARG A 154 -9.18 10.32 -10.89
CA ARG A 154 -9.39 11.27 -11.99
C ARG A 154 -8.42 11.00 -13.14
N MET A 155 -7.11 10.88 -12.87
CA MET A 155 -6.11 10.61 -13.89
C MET A 155 -6.30 9.25 -14.57
N ILE A 156 -6.77 8.22 -13.86
CA ILE A 156 -7.10 6.93 -14.47
C ILE A 156 -8.25 7.10 -15.48
N ASN A 157 -9.30 7.79 -15.09
CA ASN A 157 -10.50 7.95 -15.92
C ASN A 157 -10.30 8.92 -17.10
N GLU A 158 -9.60 10.03 -16.88
CA GLU A 158 -9.48 11.12 -17.85
C GLU A 158 -8.20 11.02 -18.70
N GLU A 159 -7.11 10.49 -18.14
CA GLU A 159 -5.79 10.47 -18.76
C GLU A 159 -5.30 9.04 -19.05
N GLY A 160 -6.01 8.02 -18.58
CA GLY A 160 -5.78 6.61 -18.93
C GLY A 160 -4.55 5.99 -18.28
N ILE A 161 -4.03 6.56 -17.18
CA ILE A 161 -2.90 5.97 -16.45
C ILE A 161 -3.27 4.59 -15.89
N LYS A 162 -2.31 3.66 -15.84
CA LYS A 162 -2.50 2.30 -15.35
C LYS A 162 -1.45 1.94 -14.29
N PRO A 163 -1.66 2.33 -13.03
CA PRO A 163 -0.88 1.81 -11.91
C PRO A 163 -0.91 0.28 -11.88
N ALA A 164 0.21 -0.34 -11.53
CA ALA A 164 0.26 -1.80 -11.35
C ALA A 164 -0.50 -2.23 -10.09
N LEU A 165 -0.56 -1.36 -9.09
CA LEU A 165 -1.36 -1.56 -7.88
C LEU A 165 -1.67 -0.23 -7.21
N ILE A 166 -2.88 -0.08 -6.66
CA ILE A 166 -3.23 1.01 -5.74
C ILE A 166 -3.48 0.45 -4.34
N VAL A 167 -2.64 0.83 -3.37
CA VAL A 167 -2.90 0.61 -1.94
C VAL A 167 -3.60 1.86 -1.40
N GLY A 168 -4.94 1.87 -1.52
CA GLY A 168 -5.81 3.00 -1.22
C GLY A 168 -6.43 2.91 0.17
N MET A 169 -5.70 3.31 1.19
CA MET A 169 -6.15 3.28 2.59
C MET A 169 -6.10 4.68 3.25
N PRO A 170 -6.58 5.77 2.63
CA PRO A 170 -6.64 7.05 3.33
C PRO A 170 -7.54 6.95 4.56
N VAL A 171 -7.05 7.48 5.68
CA VAL A 171 -7.81 7.67 6.91
C VAL A 171 -8.48 9.04 6.92
N GLY A 172 -9.66 9.12 7.52
CA GLY A 172 -10.28 10.42 7.76
C GLY A 172 -11.78 10.39 7.92
N PHE A 173 -12.32 11.51 8.37
CA PHE A 173 -13.76 11.69 8.56
C PHE A 173 -14.44 12.32 7.35
N VAL A 174 -13.68 12.98 6.48
CA VAL A 174 -14.16 13.66 5.26
C VAL A 174 -13.58 12.93 4.06
N SER A 175 -14.44 12.53 3.11
CA SER A 175 -14.12 11.91 1.82
C SER A 175 -13.29 10.61 1.85
N ALA A 176 -12.82 10.12 3.00
CA ALA A 176 -12.04 8.88 3.08
C ALA A 176 -12.84 7.67 2.61
N ALA A 177 -14.03 7.44 3.18
CA ALA A 177 -14.90 6.32 2.79
C ALA A 177 -15.28 6.41 1.31
N GLU A 178 -15.79 7.57 0.87
CA GLU A 178 -16.19 7.83 -0.51
C GLU A 178 -15.06 7.62 -1.52
N SER A 179 -13.85 8.14 -1.24
CA SER A 179 -12.70 7.97 -2.15
C SER A 179 -12.32 6.50 -2.35
N LYS A 180 -12.46 5.67 -1.31
CA LYS A 180 -12.17 4.24 -1.37
C LYS A 180 -13.30 3.47 -2.04
N ASP A 181 -14.55 3.86 -1.82
CA ASP A 181 -15.70 3.26 -2.49
C ASP A 181 -15.65 3.52 -4.00
N LEU A 182 -15.26 4.72 -4.43
CA LEU A 182 -15.02 5.04 -5.85
C LEU A 182 -13.91 4.18 -6.46
N LEU A 183 -12.82 3.95 -5.72
CA LEU A 183 -11.74 3.05 -6.16
C LEU A 183 -12.26 1.62 -6.43
N THR A 184 -13.24 1.15 -5.65
CA THR A 184 -13.79 -0.21 -5.86
C THR A 184 -14.57 -0.40 -7.16
N ALA A 185 -14.94 0.69 -7.84
CA ALA A 185 -15.59 0.65 -9.14
C ALA A 185 -14.61 0.42 -10.31
N LEU A 186 -13.29 0.45 -10.06
CA LEU A 186 -12.29 0.15 -11.07
C LEU A 186 -12.23 -1.35 -11.35
N HIS A 187 -12.20 -1.70 -12.65
CA HIS A 187 -12.05 -3.07 -13.13
C HIS A 187 -10.65 -3.38 -13.69
N ASP A 188 -9.97 -2.37 -14.25
CA ASP A 188 -8.73 -2.54 -15.02
C ASP A 188 -7.46 -2.15 -14.24
N VAL A 189 -7.60 -1.66 -13.01
CA VAL A 189 -6.47 -1.28 -12.14
C VAL A 189 -6.59 -2.03 -10.81
N PRO A 190 -5.57 -2.82 -10.41
CA PRO A 190 -5.64 -3.58 -9.17
C PRO A 190 -5.59 -2.68 -7.93
N TRP A 191 -6.33 -3.05 -6.87
CA TRP A 191 -6.38 -2.26 -5.65
C TRP A 191 -6.53 -3.07 -4.36
N ILE A 192 -6.03 -2.49 -3.26
CA ILE A 192 -6.22 -2.93 -1.88
C ILE A 192 -6.72 -1.74 -1.07
N ILE A 193 -7.85 -1.88 -0.37
CA ILE A 193 -8.44 -0.82 0.45
C ILE A 193 -8.84 -1.31 1.84
N THR A 194 -9.08 -0.37 2.74
CA THR A 194 -9.86 -0.58 3.98
C THR A 194 -11.17 0.19 3.89
N ARG A 195 -12.34 -0.46 3.98
CA ARG A 195 -13.64 0.24 3.90
C ARG A 195 -13.84 1.25 5.03
N GLY A 196 -14.71 2.23 4.78
CA GLY A 196 -15.11 3.23 5.78
C GLY A 196 -14.01 4.27 6.07
N ARG A 197 -13.90 4.72 7.33
CA ARG A 197 -13.02 5.84 7.71
C ARG A 197 -11.63 5.42 8.18
N LYS A 198 -11.47 4.14 8.56
CA LYS A 198 -10.19 3.58 9.00
C LYS A 198 -9.22 3.43 7.84
N GLY A 199 -7.96 3.68 8.10
CA GLY A 199 -6.89 3.75 7.12
C GLY A 199 -5.60 4.18 7.82
N GLY A 200 -4.63 4.65 7.07
CA GLY A 200 -3.42 5.24 7.62
C GLY A 200 -2.15 4.71 6.97
N SER A 201 -1.09 5.51 7.06
CA SER A 201 0.25 5.14 6.59
C SER A 201 0.74 3.81 7.16
N THR A 202 0.46 3.52 8.44
CA THR A 202 0.82 2.26 9.09
C THR A 202 0.25 1.04 8.36
N LEU A 203 -1.02 1.09 7.93
CA LEU A 203 -1.66 -0.01 7.22
C LEU A 203 -1.11 -0.17 5.80
N VAL A 204 -0.85 0.94 5.12
CA VAL A 204 -0.21 0.93 3.80
C VAL A 204 1.18 0.30 3.87
N VAL A 205 1.99 0.69 4.87
CA VAL A 205 3.32 0.11 5.12
C VAL A 205 3.20 -1.38 5.43
N ALA A 206 2.27 -1.78 6.30
CA ALA A 206 2.03 -3.18 6.63
C ALA A 206 1.65 -4.00 5.38
N ALA A 207 0.76 -3.47 4.54
CA ALA A 207 0.35 -4.14 3.31
C ALA A 207 1.52 -4.31 2.33
N ILE A 208 2.32 -3.25 2.11
CA ILE A 208 3.49 -3.32 1.23
C ILE A 208 4.55 -4.27 1.81
N HIS A 209 4.79 -4.28 3.12
CA HIS A 209 5.70 -5.25 3.75
C HIS A 209 5.23 -6.70 3.56
N ALA A 210 3.94 -6.97 3.63
CA ALA A 210 3.40 -8.29 3.34
C ALA A 210 3.62 -8.68 1.87
N LEU A 211 3.37 -7.75 0.93
CA LEU A 211 3.62 -7.97 -0.50
C LEU A 211 5.11 -8.23 -0.79
N LEU A 212 6.02 -7.48 -0.15
CA LEU A 212 7.46 -7.74 -0.24
C LEU A 212 7.80 -9.16 0.28
N SER A 213 7.15 -9.63 1.36
CA SER A 213 7.43 -10.97 1.93
C SER A 213 6.94 -12.09 1.02
N LEU A 214 5.78 -11.87 0.40
CA LEU A 214 5.23 -12.76 -0.61
C LEU A 214 6.11 -12.82 -1.85
N ALA A 215 6.62 -11.67 -2.33
CA ALA A 215 7.53 -11.60 -3.46
C ALA A 215 8.85 -12.34 -3.19
N GLU A 216 9.46 -12.14 -2.00
CA GLU A 216 10.66 -12.88 -1.59
C GLU A 216 10.42 -14.39 -1.57
N THR A 217 9.27 -14.82 -1.07
CA THR A 217 8.88 -16.24 -1.04
C THR A 217 8.72 -16.79 -2.44
N ARG A 218 8.09 -16.03 -3.36
CA ARG A 218 7.92 -16.43 -4.76
C ARG A 218 9.26 -16.57 -5.48
N GLN A 219 10.20 -15.64 -5.27
CA GLN A 219 11.53 -15.68 -5.87
C GLN A 219 12.38 -16.87 -5.37
N LYS A 220 12.17 -17.34 -4.14
CA LYS A 220 12.86 -18.54 -3.60
C LYS A 220 12.30 -19.85 -4.14
N ASN A 221 11.04 -19.85 -4.55
CA ASN A 221 10.32 -21.05 -4.99
C ASN A 221 10.30 -21.23 -6.51
N GLY A 222 10.70 -20.20 -7.28
CA GLY A 222 10.84 -20.23 -8.74
C GLY A 222 12.29 -20.45 -9.14
#